data_AF-A0A657EST9-F1
#
_entry.id   AF-A0A657EST9-F1
#
_cell.length_a   1.000
_cell.length_b   1.000
_cell.length_c   1.000
_cell.angle_alpha   90.00
_cell.angle_beta   90.00
_cell.angle_gamma   90.00
#
_symmetry.space_group_name_H-M   'P 1'
#
loop_
_entity.id
_entity.type
_entity.pdbx_description
1 polymer ?
#
loop_
_entity_poly.entity_id
_entity_poly.type
_entity_poly.pdbx_seq_one_letter_code
_entity_poly.pdbx_strand_id
1 'polypeptide(L)'
;LSYLGEDTAEQLELMRSAFRVIRTVREKHACTQCDAIVQAPAPSRPIERGIAGPGLLARVLTSKYAEHTPLYRQSEIYGRQGVELSRSLLSGWVDACCRLLSPLEEALHGYVLTDGKLHADDTPVPVLLPGNKKTKTGRLWTYVRDDRNAGSTLAPAVWFAYSPDRKGIHPQTHLAG
;
A
#
# COMPACT_ATOMS: atom_id res chain seq x y z
N LEU A 1 19.28 37.10 -3.96
CA LEU A 1 18.97 36.10 -2.92
C LEU A 1 20.24 35.87 -2.11
N SER A 2 20.22 36.11 -0.81
CA SER A 2 21.33 35.80 0.10
C SER A 2 21.08 34.48 0.79
N TYR A 3 22.09 33.62 0.87
CA TYR A 3 21.99 32.33 1.55
C TYR A 3 21.72 32.52 3.05
N LEU A 4 20.72 31.80 3.57
CA LEU A 4 20.31 31.86 4.97
C LEU A 4 20.55 30.53 5.70
N GLY A 5 20.48 29.41 5.00
CA GLY A 5 20.62 28.07 5.57
C GLY A 5 20.03 27.01 4.66
N GLU A 6 19.90 25.79 5.15
CA GLU A 6 19.30 24.68 4.42
C GLU A 6 18.42 23.81 5.32
N ASP A 7 17.38 23.20 4.74
CA ASP A 7 16.73 22.04 5.35
C ASP A 7 17.20 20.78 4.65
N THR A 8 17.61 19.80 5.44
CA THR A 8 17.97 18.46 4.96
C THR A 8 16.87 17.47 5.35
N ALA A 9 16.53 16.57 4.43
CA ALA A 9 15.71 15.41 4.74
C ALA A 9 16.21 14.17 4.00
N GLU A 10 16.20 13.02 4.67
CA GLU A 10 16.68 11.75 4.13
C GLU A 10 15.53 10.77 3.89
N GLN A 11 15.68 9.93 2.87
CA GLN A 11 14.80 8.80 2.57
C GLN A 11 15.63 7.58 2.16
N LEU A 12 15.27 6.42 2.69
CA LEU A 12 15.78 5.13 2.29
C LEU A 12 15.02 4.63 1.06
N GLU A 13 15.74 4.39 -0.03
CA GLU A 13 15.20 3.93 -1.31
C GLU A 13 15.86 2.62 -1.73
N LEU A 14 15.14 1.79 -2.49
CA LEU A 14 15.70 0.60 -3.14
C LEU A 14 15.81 0.85 -4.64
N MET A 15 17.03 1.11 -5.11
CA MET A 15 17.30 1.37 -6.53
C MET A 15 18.18 0.27 -7.10
N ARG A 16 17.70 -0.42 -8.15
CA ARG A 16 18.43 -1.51 -8.82
C ARG A 16 18.94 -2.57 -7.82
N SER A 17 18.07 -2.95 -6.87
CA SER A 17 18.35 -3.91 -5.79
C SER A 17 19.41 -3.48 -4.77
N ALA A 18 19.80 -2.20 -4.75
CA ALA A 18 20.70 -1.65 -3.74
C ALA A 18 19.97 -0.59 -2.91
N PHE A 19 20.14 -0.66 -1.59
CA PHE A 19 19.66 0.38 -0.69
C PHE A 19 20.49 1.65 -0.84
N ARG A 20 19.80 2.79 -0.89
CA ARG A 20 20.42 4.11 -0.98
C ARG A 20 19.69 5.08 -0.07
N VAL A 21 20.45 6.01 0.50
CA VAL A 21 19.88 7.17 1.18
C VAL A 21 19.81 8.32 0.16
N ILE A 22 18.60 8.73 -0.17
CA ILE A 22 18.33 9.93 -0.95
C ILE A 22 18.26 11.10 0.03
N ARG A 23 19.29 11.95 0.02
CA ARG A 23 19.33 13.17 0.79
C ARG A 23 18.83 14.34 -0.06
N THR A 24 17.70 14.92 0.35
CA THR A 24 17.16 16.14 -0.26
C THR A 24 17.60 17.34 0.58
N VAL A 25 18.34 18.25 -0.04
CA VAL A 25 18.77 19.51 0.56
C VAL A 25 17.99 20.64 -0.10
N ARG A 26 17.36 21.50 0.72
CA ARG A 26 16.57 22.65 0.25
C ARG A 26 17.11 23.91 0.87
N GLU A 27 17.85 24.68 0.08
CA GLU A 27 18.42 25.96 0.50
C GLU A 27 17.33 27.00 0.77
N LYS A 28 17.51 27.72 1.87
CA LYS A 28 16.74 28.89 2.26
C LYS A 28 17.52 30.13 1.86
N HIS A 29 16.83 31.04 1.20
CA HIS A 29 17.40 32.30 0.76
C HIS A 29 16.56 33.46 1.26
N ALA A 30 17.20 34.57 1.65
CA ALA A 30 16.51 35.83 1.91
C ALA A 30 16.52 36.70 0.64
N CYS A 31 15.36 37.25 0.28
CA CYS A 31 15.24 38.24 -0.78
C CYS A 31 15.44 39.64 -0.20
N THR A 32 16.57 40.26 -0.53
CA THR A 32 16.95 41.61 -0.07
C THR A 32 16.11 42.74 -0.69
N GLN A 33 15.19 42.43 -1.60
CA GLN A 33 14.32 43.41 -2.25
C GLN A 33 12.91 43.44 -1.65
N CYS A 34 12.44 42.33 -1.06
CA CYS A 34 11.08 42.22 -0.53
C CYS A 34 11.01 41.62 0.88
N ASP A 35 12.15 41.52 1.58
CA ASP A 35 12.28 41.00 2.95
C ASP A 35 11.61 39.64 3.20
N ALA A 36 11.54 38.80 2.17
CA ALA A 36 10.92 37.48 2.23
C ALA A 36 11.98 36.36 2.26
N ILE A 37 11.68 35.29 3.01
CA ILE A 37 12.45 34.03 2.96
C ILE A 37 11.84 33.15 1.87
N VAL A 38 12.68 32.69 0.95
CA VAL A 38 12.30 31.85 -0.20
C VAL A 38 12.99 30.51 -0.08
N GLN A 39 12.25 29.42 -0.29
CA GLN A 39 12.77 28.05 -0.27
C GLN A 39 11.95 27.19 -1.24
N ALA A 40 12.60 26.22 -1.89
CA ALA A 40 11.89 25.25 -2.71
C ALA A 40 10.92 24.40 -1.85
N PRO A 41 9.72 24.08 -2.34
CA PRO A 41 8.79 23.22 -1.63
C PRO A 41 9.41 21.84 -1.40
N ALA A 42 9.00 21.17 -0.32
CA ALA A 42 9.46 19.81 -0.05
C ALA A 42 8.88 18.87 -1.10
N PRO A 43 9.67 17.91 -1.64
CA PRO A 43 9.10 16.86 -2.48
C PRO A 43 8.01 16.10 -1.71
N SER A 44 6.92 15.78 -2.39
CA SER A 44 5.87 14.94 -1.84
C SER A 44 6.42 13.55 -1.50
N ARG A 45 5.91 12.96 -0.43
CA ARG A 45 6.26 11.60 -0.01
C ARG A 45 4.98 10.76 0.07
N PRO A 46 5.03 9.45 -0.26
CA PRO A 46 3.88 8.58 -0.06
C PRO A 46 3.41 8.56 1.39
N ILE A 47 4.34 8.47 2.34
CA ILE A 47 4.07 8.53 3.77
C ILE A 47 4.66 9.83 4.32
N GLU A 48 3.82 10.70 4.86
CA GLU A 48 4.27 11.97 5.45
C GLU A 48 5.26 11.71 6.61
N ARG A 49 6.39 12.42 6.60
CA ARG A 49 7.52 12.24 7.54
C ARG A 49 8.10 10.82 7.58
N GLY A 50 7.67 9.94 6.68
CA GLY A 50 8.21 8.60 6.53
C GLY A 50 9.63 8.61 5.96
N ILE A 51 10.40 7.59 6.34
CA ILE A 51 11.77 7.40 5.87
C ILE A 51 11.83 6.58 4.58
N ALA A 52 10.79 5.85 4.20
CA ALA A 52 10.80 5.03 2.98
C ALA A 52 10.52 5.87 1.73
N GLY A 53 11.29 5.62 0.69
CA GLY A 53 11.00 6.05 -0.67
C GLY A 53 9.96 5.17 -1.36
N PRO A 54 9.33 5.64 -2.45
CA PRO A 54 8.29 4.90 -3.16
C PRO A 54 8.75 3.54 -3.72
N GLY A 55 10.00 3.41 -4.16
CA GLY A 55 10.52 2.14 -4.70
C GLY A 55 10.65 1.06 -3.62
N LEU A 56 11.12 1.44 -2.43
CA LEU A 56 11.17 0.56 -1.27
C LEU A 56 9.76 0.11 -0.84
N LEU A 57 8.80 1.04 -0.77
CA LEU A 57 7.41 0.71 -0.45
C LEU A 57 6.81 -0.27 -1.47
N ALA A 58 7.04 -0.02 -2.76
CA ALA A 58 6.61 -0.92 -3.84
C ALA A 58 7.24 -2.32 -3.71
N ARG A 59 8.53 -2.40 -3.38
CA ARG A 59 9.20 -3.69 -3.12
C ARG A 59 8.58 -4.42 -1.95
N VAL A 60 8.36 -3.75 -0.82
CA VAL A 60 7.78 -4.36 0.39
C VAL A 60 6.42 -4.99 0.10
N LEU A 61 5.54 -4.25 -0.60
CA LEU A 61 4.21 -4.73 -0.98
C LEU A 61 4.29 -5.90 -1.97
N THR A 62 5.06 -5.74 -3.05
CA THR A 62 5.18 -6.76 -4.10
C THR A 62 5.77 -8.05 -3.53
N SER A 63 6.84 -7.96 -2.73
CA SER A 63 7.42 -9.13 -2.08
C SER A 63 6.44 -9.79 -1.12
N LYS A 64 5.62 -9.02 -0.39
CA LYS A 64 4.64 -9.60 0.54
C LYS A 64 3.52 -10.33 -0.18
N TYR A 65 2.90 -9.68 -1.16
CA TYR A 65 1.64 -10.14 -1.74
C TYR A 65 1.81 -10.92 -3.04
N ALA A 66 2.73 -10.52 -3.92
CA ALA A 66 2.96 -11.20 -5.19
C ALA A 66 4.02 -12.32 -5.08
N GLU A 67 5.06 -12.12 -4.26
CA GLU A 67 6.16 -13.09 -4.11
C GLU A 67 6.05 -13.94 -2.84
N HIS A 68 4.96 -13.81 -2.08
CA HIS A 68 4.69 -14.58 -0.85
C HIS A 68 5.82 -14.55 0.20
N THR A 69 6.55 -13.43 0.27
CA THR A 69 7.65 -13.23 1.23
C THR A 69 7.14 -12.46 2.46
N PRO A 70 6.91 -13.14 3.60
CA PRO A 70 6.36 -12.51 4.80
C PRO A 70 7.32 -11.45 5.36
N LEU A 71 6.77 -10.45 6.07
CA LEU A 71 7.53 -9.27 6.53
C LEU A 71 8.74 -9.60 7.42
N TYR A 72 8.68 -10.68 8.21
CA TYR A 72 9.83 -11.11 9.01
C TYR A 72 11.00 -11.56 8.11
N ARG A 73 10.70 -12.27 7.03
CA ARG A 73 11.71 -12.73 6.06
C ARG A 73 12.27 -11.56 5.27
N GLN A 74 11.44 -10.58 4.92
CA GLN A 74 11.91 -9.35 4.31
C GLN A 74 12.88 -8.60 5.22
N SER A 75 12.53 -8.44 6.50
CA SER A 75 13.39 -7.84 7.53
C SER A 75 14.77 -8.51 7.58
N GLU A 76 14.83 -9.85 7.62
CA GLU A 76 16.09 -10.61 7.59
C GLU A 76 16.88 -10.47 6.27
N ILE A 77 16.18 -10.35 5.13
CA ILE A 77 16.82 -10.14 3.82
C ILE A 77 17.46 -8.75 3.76
N TYR A 78 16.79 -7.73 4.30
CA TYR A 78 17.32 -6.36 4.33
C TYR A 78 18.46 -6.22 5.35
N GLY A 79 18.38 -6.89 6.50
CA GLY A 79 19.48 -6.95 7.48
C GLY A 79 20.75 -7.54 6.90
N ARG A 80 20.64 -8.57 6.03
CA ARG A 80 21.78 -9.11 5.27
C ARG A 80 22.44 -8.12 4.31
N GLN A 81 21.76 -7.02 3.97
CA GLN A 81 22.28 -5.91 3.17
C GLN A 81 22.72 -4.72 4.05
N GLY A 82 22.77 -4.90 5.38
CA GLY A 82 23.15 -3.86 6.34
C GLY A 82 22.02 -2.88 6.68
N VAL A 83 20.76 -3.21 6.35
CA VAL A 83 19.60 -2.34 6.58
C VAL A 83 18.63 -3.00 7.55
N GLU A 84 18.66 -2.54 8.80
CA GLU A 84 17.81 -3.05 9.88
C GLU A 84 16.43 -2.39 9.86
N LEU A 85 15.42 -3.13 9.38
CA LEU A 85 14.02 -2.69 9.37
C LEU A 85 13.18 -3.65 10.21
N SER A 86 12.53 -3.13 11.25
CA SER A 86 11.70 -3.97 12.12
C SER A 86 10.40 -4.41 11.43
N ARG A 87 9.87 -5.57 11.86
CA ARG A 87 8.58 -6.07 11.36
C ARG A 87 7.42 -5.10 11.60
N SER A 88 7.43 -4.38 12.73
CA SER A 88 6.41 -3.39 13.06
C SER A 88 6.47 -2.19 12.12
N LEU A 89 7.68 -1.71 11.79
CA LEU A 89 7.88 -0.64 10.81
C LEU A 89 7.37 -1.04 9.43
N LEU A 90 7.76 -2.23 8.94
CA LEU A 90 7.29 -2.76 7.67
C LEU A 90 5.77 -2.94 7.65
N SER A 91 5.17 -3.41 8.76
CA SER A 91 3.72 -3.52 8.87
C SER A 91 3.03 -2.17 8.82
N GLY A 92 3.59 -1.14 9.48
CA GLY A 92 3.08 0.23 9.43
C GLY A 92 3.16 0.82 8.01
N TRP A 93 4.20 0.51 7.26
CA TRP A 93 4.29 0.92 5.85
C TRP A 93 3.24 0.23 4.96
N VAL A 94 3.01 -1.07 5.15
CA VAL A 94 1.96 -1.79 4.44
C VAL A 94 0.60 -1.15 4.71
N ASP A 95 0.27 -0.89 5.98
CA ASP A 95 -0.97 -0.26 6.40
C ASP A 95 -1.14 1.16 5.81
N ALA A 96 -0.09 1.97 5.83
CA ALA A 96 -0.11 3.30 5.19
C ALA A 96 -0.33 3.21 3.67
N CYS A 97 0.31 2.25 3.00
CA CYS A 97 0.09 2.05 1.57
C CYS A 97 -1.33 1.56 1.25
N CYS A 98 -1.92 0.69 2.08
CA CYS A 98 -3.31 0.28 1.91
C CYS A 98 -4.26 1.49 1.92
N ARG A 99 -4.05 2.46 2.83
CA ARG A 99 -4.82 3.71 2.84
C ARG A 99 -4.62 4.56 1.58
N LEU A 100 -3.39 4.65 1.07
CA LEU A 100 -3.11 5.38 -0.17
C LEU A 100 -3.78 4.73 -1.39
N LEU A 101 -3.96 3.41 -1.36
CA LEU A 101 -4.57 2.64 -2.44
C LEU A 101 -6.10 2.54 -2.34
N SER A 102 -6.72 3.00 -1.24
CA SER A 102 -8.19 2.95 -1.05
C SER A 102 -8.98 3.52 -2.23
N PRO A 103 -8.64 4.68 -2.83
CA PRO A 103 -9.38 5.19 -3.98
C PRO A 103 -9.35 4.26 -5.21
N LEU A 104 -8.27 3.48 -5.38
CA LEU A 104 -8.18 2.49 -6.46
C LEU A 104 -9.03 1.26 -6.16
N GLU A 105 -9.09 0.85 -4.89
CA GLU A 105 -9.95 -0.25 -4.45
C GLU A 105 -11.43 0.11 -4.58
N GLU A 106 -11.83 1.33 -4.21
CA GLU A 106 -13.19 1.85 -4.40
C GLU A 106 -13.58 1.91 -5.88
N ALA A 107 -12.69 2.40 -6.75
CA ALA A 107 -12.91 2.42 -8.20
C ALA A 107 -13.02 1.00 -8.77
N LEU A 108 -12.18 0.07 -8.31
CA LEU A 108 -12.22 -1.34 -8.70
C LEU A 108 -13.52 -2.01 -8.24
N HIS A 109 -13.97 -1.73 -7.03
CA HIS A 109 -15.25 -2.20 -6.50
C HIS A 109 -16.42 -1.75 -7.38
N GLY A 110 -16.52 -0.45 -7.68
CA GLY A 110 -17.55 0.08 -8.57
C GLY A 110 -17.49 -0.51 -9.99
N TYR A 111 -16.28 -0.72 -10.51
CA TYR A 111 -16.10 -1.38 -11.81
C TYR A 111 -16.52 -2.85 -11.80
N VAL A 112 -16.19 -3.61 -10.75
CA VAL A 112 -16.57 -5.03 -10.65
C VAL A 112 -18.09 -5.20 -10.49
N LEU A 113 -18.75 -4.29 -9.76
CA LEU A 113 -20.18 -4.36 -9.49
C LEU A 113 -21.08 -3.65 -10.50
N THR A 114 -20.54 -3.08 -11.57
CA THR A 114 -21.36 -2.49 -12.64
C THR A 114 -22.28 -3.55 -13.25
N ASP A 115 -23.52 -3.16 -13.59
CA ASP A 115 -24.61 -4.02 -14.10
C ASP A 115 -24.15 -5.11 -15.08
N GLY A 116 -24.61 -6.35 -14.82
CA GLY A 116 -24.34 -7.51 -15.65
C GLY A 116 -24.28 -8.82 -14.86
N LYS A 117 -23.46 -9.75 -15.34
CA LYS A 117 -23.18 -11.04 -14.71
C LYS A 117 -21.95 -10.92 -13.82
N LEU A 118 -22.04 -11.43 -12.59
CA LEU A 118 -20.94 -11.48 -11.64
C LEU A 118 -20.69 -12.92 -11.19
N HIS A 119 -19.42 -13.34 -11.17
CA HIS A 119 -19.02 -14.60 -10.55
C HIS A 119 -18.60 -14.33 -9.11
N ALA A 120 -19.02 -15.17 -8.17
CA ALA A 120 -18.64 -15.03 -6.77
C ALA A 120 -18.22 -16.37 -6.15
N ASP A 121 -17.21 -16.34 -5.28
CA ASP A 121 -16.78 -17.48 -4.47
C ASP A 121 -16.55 -17.06 -3.01
N ASP A 122 -16.84 -17.96 -2.06
CA ASP A 122 -16.60 -17.78 -0.62
C ASP A 122 -15.49 -18.71 -0.12
N THR A 123 -14.25 -18.22 -0.07
CA THR A 123 -13.11 -19.02 0.38
C THR A 123 -12.96 -18.93 1.91
N PRO A 124 -13.02 -20.05 2.66
CA PRO A 124 -12.77 -20.05 4.10
C PRO A 124 -11.28 -19.82 4.41
N VAL A 125 -10.99 -18.90 5.34
CA VAL A 125 -9.61 -18.59 5.75
C VAL A 125 -9.45 -18.67 7.27
N PRO A 126 -8.36 -19.27 7.79
CA PRO A 126 -8.07 -19.28 9.23
C PRO A 126 -7.55 -17.90 9.66
N VAL A 127 -8.26 -17.24 10.56
CA VAL A 127 -7.90 -15.91 11.09
C VAL A 127 -7.60 -16.00 12.57
N LEU A 128 -6.48 -15.39 12.98
CA LEU A 128 -6.14 -15.27 14.40
C LEU A 128 -7.11 -14.30 15.08
N LEU A 129 -7.74 -14.75 16.16
CA LEU A 129 -8.46 -13.88 17.09
C LEU A 129 -7.60 -13.65 18.33
N PRO A 130 -7.14 -12.41 18.57
CA PRO A 130 -6.43 -12.07 19.80
C PRO A 130 -7.22 -12.53 21.04
N GLY A 131 -6.54 -13.19 21.97
CA GLY A 131 -7.13 -13.71 23.21
C GLY A 131 -7.59 -15.17 23.19
N ASN A 132 -7.90 -15.75 22.03
CA ASN A 132 -8.55 -17.06 21.97
C ASN A 132 -7.59 -18.27 21.82
N LYS A 133 -6.28 -18.06 21.67
CA LYS A 133 -5.24 -19.08 21.37
C LYS A 133 -5.56 -20.03 20.19
N LYS A 134 -6.65 -19.77 19.46
CA LYS A 134 -7.20 -20.56 18.36
C LYS A 134 -7.56 -19.62 17.22
N THR A 135 -7.54 -20.15 16.00
CA THR A 135 -8.06 -19.46 14.82
C THR A 135 -9.59 -19.61 14.75
N LYS A 136 -10.25 -18.64 14.13
CA LYS A 136 -11.64 -18.77 13.67
C LYS A 136 -11.64 -18.75 12.15
N THR A 137 -12.62 -19.44 11.57
CA THR A 137 -12.84 -19.39 10.13
C THR A 137 -13.51 -18.07 9.74
N GLY A 138 -12.74 -17.19 9.11
CA GLY A 138 -13.25 -16.05 8.35
C GLY A 138 -13.58 -16.45 6.91
N ARG A 139 -14.05 -15.48 6.12
CA ARG A 139 -14.36 -15.64 4.70
C ARG A 139 -13.66 -14.57 3.90
N LEU A 140 -13.03 -14.99 2.81
CA LEU A 140 -12.59 -14.12 1.74
C LEU A 140 -13.57 -14.31 0.57
N TRP A 141 -14.38 -13.29 0.31
CA TRP A 141 -15.28 -13.25 -0.82
C TRP A 141 -14.51 -12.75 -2.03
N THR A 142 -14.65 -13.46 -3.14
CA THR A 142 -14.10 -13.03 -4.42
C THR A 142 -15.27 -12.70 -5.33
N TYR A 143 -15.23 -11.52 -5.96
CA TYR A 143 -16.20 -11.07 -6.94
C TYR A 143 -15.46 -10.82 -8.24
N VAL A 144 -15.77 -11.61 -9.26
CA VAL A 144 -15.02 -11.67 -10.52
C VAL A 144 -15.91 -11.23 -11.66
N ARG A 145 -15.41 -10.23 -12.39
CA ARG A 145 -15.91 -9.79 -13.68
C ARG A 145 -14.94 -10.30 -14.74
N ASP A 146 -15.29 -11.40 -15.42
CA ASP A 146 -14.51 -11.91 -16.55
C ASP A 146 -15.41 -12.66 -17.54
N ASP A 147 -15.80 -11.95 -18.59
CA ASP A 147 -16.69 -12.45 -19.65
C ASP A 147 -15.96 -12.63 -20.98
N ARG A 148 -14.63 -12.71 -20.95
CA ARG A 148 -13.83 -12.88 -22.18
C ARG A 148 -14.18 -14.18 -22.91
N ASN A 149 -14.48 -15.25 -22.16
CA ASN A 149 -14.96 -16.52 -22.73
C ASN A 149 -16.33 -16.42 -23.40
N ALA A 150 -17.08 -15.35 -23.17
CA ALA A 150 -18.37 -15.05 -23.79
C ALA A 150 -18.28 -13.90 -24.81
N GLY A 151 -17.07 -13.53 -25.25
CA GLY A 151 -16.86 -12.50 -26.27
C GLY A 151 -16.85 -11.05 -25.75
N SER A 152 -16.82 -10.84 -24.44
CA SER A 152 -16.68 -9.49 -23.87
C SER A 152 -15.30 -8.90 -24.13
N THR A 153 -15.25 -7.62 -24.51
CA THR A 153 -14.01 -6.84 -24.67
C THR A 153 -13.64 -6.03 -23.43
N LEU A 154 -14.44 -6.12 -22.36
CA LEU A 154 -14.21 -5.39 -21.13
C LEU A 154 -13.04 -6.00 -20.36
N ALA A 155 -12.24 -5.16 -19.70
CA ALA A 155 -11.09 -5.62 -18.94
C ALA A 155 -11.54 -6.53 -17.77
N PRO A 156 -10.91 -7.71 -17.58
CA PRO A 156 -11.24 -8.58 -16.46
C PRO A 156 -10.81 -7.93 -15.15
N ALA A 157 -11.59 -8.13 -14.09
CA ALA A 157 -11.30 -7.60 -12.77
C ALA A 157 -11.79 -8.55 -11.67
N VAL A 158 -11.12 -8.47 -10.52
CA VAL A 158 -11.52 -9.15 -9.30
C VAL A 158 -11.49 -8.18 -8.14
N TRP A 159 -12.55 -8.18 -7.34
CA TRP A 159 -12.62 -7.48 -6.07
C TRP A 159 -12.73 -8.49 -4.93
N PHE A 160 -12.07 -8.20 -3.81
CA PHE A 160 -12.00 -9.08 -2.66
C PHE A 160 -12.61 -8.38 -1.44
N ALA A 161 -13.47 -9.07 -0.72
CA ALA A 161 -14.03 -8.58 0.54
C ALA A 161 -13.79 -9.61 1.65
N TYR A 162 -13.48 -9.14 2.86
CA TYR A 162 -13.32 -10.01 4.03
C TYR A 162 -14.54 -9.93 4.94
N SER A 163 -14.98 -11.08 5.48
CA SER A 163 -15.93 -11.11 6.60
C SER A 163 -15.51 -12.10 7.70
N PRO A 164 -15.86 -11.84 8.97
CA PRO A 164 -15.46 -12.68 10.10
C PRO A 164 -16.31 -13.97 10.28
N ASP A 165 -17.35 -14.15 9.46
CA ASP A 165 -18.21 -15.33 9.41
C ASP A 165 -18.95 -15.41 8.06
N ARG A 166 -19.77 -16.45 7.86
CA ARG A 166 -20.49 -16.74 6.60
C ARG A 166 -21.93 -16.21 6.58
N LYS A 167 -22.28 -15.21 7.40
CA LYS A 167 -23.65 -14.71 7.44
C LYS A 167 -24.03 -14.05 6.10
N GLY A 168 -25.27 -14.25 5.66
CA GLY A 168 -25.78 -13.68 4.41
C GLY A 168 -25.78 -12.15 4.35
N ILE A 169 -25.75 -11.49 5.51
CA ILE A 169 -25.67 -10.02 5.60
C ILE A 169 -24.41 -9.45 4.91
N HIS A 170 -23.30 -10.19 4.87
CA HIS A 170 -22.06 -9.72 4.25
C HIS A 170 -22.21 -9.60 2.73
N PRO A 171 -22.51 -10.68 1.98
CA PRO A 171 -22.72 -10.56 0.54
C PRO A 171 -23.92 -9.68 0.19
N GLN A 172 -24.96 -9.61 1.03
CA GLN A 172 -26.06 -8.66 0.82
C GLN A 172 -25.58 -7.20 0.88
N THR A 173 -24.70 -6.87 1.85
CA THR A 173 -24.11 -5.52 1.95
C THR A 173 -23.15 -5.26 0.80
N HIS A 174 -22.30 -6.23 0.45
CA HIS A 174 -21.33 -6.07 -0.63
C HIS A 174 -21.99 -5.83 -1.99
N LEU A 175 -23.17 -6.42 -2.23
CA LEU A 175 -23.91 -6.34 -3.50
C LEU A 175 -25.02 -5.28 -3.49
N ALA A 176 -25.20 -4.56 -2.38
CA ALA A 176 -26.11 -3.44 -2.30
C ALA A 176 -25.46 -2.24 -3.01
N GLY A 177 -25.59 -2.20 -4.34
CA GLY A 177 -25.23 -1.05 -5.17
C GLY A 177 -26.09 0.18 -4.87
#